data_AF-A0A2K6MEP6-F1
#
_entry.id   AF-A0A2K6MEP6-F1
#
_cell.length_a   1.000
_cell.length_b   1.000
_cell.length_c   1.000
_cell.angle_alpha   90.00
_cell.angle_beta   90.00
_cell.angle_gamma   90.00
#
_symmetry.space_group_name_H-M   'P 1'
#
loop_
_entity.id
_entity.type
_entity.pdbx_description
1 polymer ?
#
loop_
_entity_poly.entity_id
_entity_poly.type
_entity_poly.pdbx_seq_one_letter_code
_entity_poly.pdbx_strand_id
1 'polypeptide(L)'
;MFLARRTNSTFNQVVLKRLFMSRTNRPPLSLSRMIRKMKLPGRENKTAVVVGTITDDVRVQEVPKLKVCALRILRAGGKIFTFDQLALDSPKGCGTVLLSGPRRGREVYRHFGTAPGTPHSHTKPYVRSKGRKFERARGRRASRGYKN
;
A
#
# COMPACT_ATOMS: atom_id res chain seq x y z
N MET A 1 -1.37 -18.40 13.97
CA MET A 1 -0.32 -18.51 15.01
C MET A 1 0.40 -19.87 14.97
N PHE A 2 -0.34 -20.98 14.76
CA PHE A 2 0.23 -22.33 14.69
C PHE A 2 1.32 -22.53 13.61
N LEU A 3 1.03 -22.18 12.36
CA LEU A 3 1.99 -22.36 11.25
C LEU A 3 3.30 -21.59 11.45
N ALA A 4 3.25 -20.36 11.95
CA ALA A 4 4.47 -19.57 12.19
C ALA A 4 5.38 -20.17 13.28
N ARG A 5 4.81 -20.96 14.20
CA ARG A 5 5.56 -21.64 15.27
C ARG A 5 6.04 -23.04 14.87
N ARG A 6 5.25 -23.76 14.06
CA ARG A 6 5.51 -25.17 13.68
C ARG A 6 6.23 -25.33 12.35
N THR A 7 6.37 -24.25 11.58
CA THR A 7 7.09 -24.24 10.31
C THR A 7 8.27 -23.28 10.36
N ASN A 8 9.38 -23.64 9.72
CA ASN A 8 10.57 -22.80 9.59
C ASN A 8 10.43 -21.75 8.45
N SER A 9 9.20 -21.37 8.09
CA SER A 9 8.96 -20.44 6.98
C SER A 9 8.88 -18.99 7.49
N THR A 10 9.79 -18.15 7.00
CA THR A 10 9.78 -16.70 7.26
C THR A 10 8.52 -16.02 6.71
N PHE A 11 7.92 -16.59 5.66
CA PHE A 11 6.64 -16.10 5.12
C PHE A 11 5.54 -16.09 6.18
N ASN A 12 5.38 -17.19 6.92
CA ASN A 12 4.36 -17.32 7.95
C ASN A 12 4.59 -16.35 9.12
N GLN A 13 5.85 -16.09 9.48
CA GLN A 13 6.21 -15.09 10.48
C GLN A 13 5.83 -13.67 10.02
N VAL A 14 6.10 -13.32 8.76
CA VAL A 14 5.75 -12.01 8.20
C VAL A 14 4.23 -11.86 8.08
N VAL A 15 3.50 -12.89 7.64
CA VAL A 15 2.03 -12.86 7.57
C VAL A 15 1.44 -12.66 8.96
N LEU A 16 1.90 -13.42 9.96
CA LEU A 16 1.45 -13.26 11.35
C LEU A 16 1.69 -11.84 11.87
N LYS A 17 2.91 -11.31 11.67
CA LYS A 17 3.24 -9.93 12.07
C LYS A 17 2.33 -8.91 11.40
N ARG A 18 1.99 -9.10 10.12
CA ARG A 18 1.07 -8.21 9.39
C ARG A 18 -0.37 -8.33 9.85
N LEU A 19 -0.84 -9.51 10.26
CA LEU A 19 -2.19 -9.67 10.81
C LEU A 19 -2.39 -8.81 12.06
N PHE A 20 -1.37 -8.69 12.91
CA PHE A 20 -1.39 -7.82 14.10
C PHE A 20 -1.22 -6.32 13.80
N MET A 21 -0.87 -5.93 12.57
CA MET A 21 -0.71 -4.51 12.25
C MET A 21 -2.06 -3.78 12.27
N SER A 22 -2.03 -2.53 12.73
CA SER A 22 -3.18 -1.62 12.65
C SER A 22 -3.62 -1.37 11.21
N ARG A 23 -4.86 -0.90 11.03
CA ARG A 23 -5.43 -0.56 9.71
C ARG A 23 -4.59 0.47 8.95
N THR A 24 -3.99 1.44 9.64
CA THR A 24 -3.12 2.45 9.04
C THR A 24 -1.83 1.87 8.46
N ASN A 25 -1.31 0.81 9.09
CA ASN A 25 -0.10 0.10 8.67
C ASN A 25 -0.36 -1.04 7.68
N ARG A 26 -1.64 -1.37 7.44
CA ARG A 26 -2.13 -2.26 6.37
C ARG A 26 -2.92 -1.46 5.32
N PRO A 27 -2.25 -0.60 4.53
CA PRO A 27 -2.92 0.19 3.50
C PRO A 27 -3.57 -0.72 2.44
N PRO A 28 -4.70 -0.29 1.85
CA PRO A 28 -5.31 -1.02 0.73
C PRO A 28 -4.36 -1.09 -0.46
N LEU A 29 -4.45 -2.18 -1.22
CA LEU A 29 -3.72 -2.35 -2.48
C LEU A 29 -4.68 -2.23 -3.66
N SER A 30 -4.37 -1.36 -4.62
CA SER A 30 -5.17 -1.24 -5.85
C SER A 30 -4.88 -2.40 -6.83
N LEU A 31 -5.91 -2.80 -7.59
CA LEU A 31 -5.79 -3.80 -8.66
C LEU A 31 -4.67 -3.45 -9.66
N SER A 32 -4.62 -2.20 -10.13
CA SER A 32 -3.58 -1.69 -11.04
C SER A 32 -2.16 -1.94 -10.53
N ARG A 33 -1.93 -1.67 -9.24
CA ARG A 33 -0.62 -1.84 -8.61
C ARG A 33 -0.27 -3.32 -8.44
N MET A 34 -1.25 -4.15 -8.11
CA MET A 34 -1.07 -5.59 -8.03
C MET A 34 -0.69 -6.17 -9.39
N ILE A 35 -1.42 -5.84 -10.45
CA ILE A 35 -1.14 -6.28 -11.84
C ILE A 35 0.30 -5.93 -12.23
N ARG A 36 0.71 -4.67 -12.05
CA ARG A 36 2.09 -4.23 -12.36
C ARG A 36 3.15 -5.00 -11.58
N LYS A 37 2.87 -5.41 -10.34
CA LYS A 37 3.82 -6.16 -9.50
C LYS A 37 3.84 -7.66 -9.79
N MET A 38 2.78 -8.20 -10.38
CA MET A 38 2.70 -9.58 -10.85
C MET A 38 3.27 -9.74 -12.27
N LYS A 39 3.23 -8.69 -13.11
CA LYS A 39 3.84 -8.68 -14.46
C LYS A 39 5.38 -8.63 -14.46
N LEU A 40 6.01 -8.49 -13.29
CA LEU A 40 7.48 -8.52 -13.22
C LEU A 40 8.00 -9.93 -13.56
N PRO A 41 9.18 -10.04 -14.23
CA PRO A 41 9.72 -11.34 -14.65
C PRO A 41 9.94 -12.26 -13.45
N GLY A 42 9.71 -13.56 -13.65
CA GLY A 42 9.88 -14.60 -12.61
C GLY A 42 8.75 -14.68 -11.58
N ARG A 43 7.60 -14.02 -11.84
CA ARG A 43 6.40 -14.04 -10.96
C ARG A 43 5.16 -14.61 -11.62
N GLU A 44 5.33 -15.21 -12.80
CA GLU A 44 4.28 -15.91 -13.52
C GLU A 44 3.75 -17.07 -12.66
N ASN A 45 2.45 -17.32 -12.75
CA ASN A 45 1.73 -18.41 -12.06
C ASN A 45 1.79 -18.40 -10.52
N LYS A 46 2.42 -17.39 -9.90
CA LYS A 46 2.48 -17.23 -8.44
C LYS A 46 1.19 -16.62 -7.89
N THR A 47 0.90 -16.92 -6.64
CA THR A 47 -0.27 -16.37 -5.93
C THR A 47 0.08 -15.04 -5.27
N ALA A 48 -0.66 -13.98 -5.61
CA ALA A 48 -0.51 -12.68 -4.97
C ALA A 48 -1.14 -12.68 -3.58
N VAL A 49 -0.36 -12.42 -2.53
CA VAL A 49 -0.84 -12.44 -1.15
C VAL A 49 -0.81 -11.04 -0.55
N VAL A 50 -1.95 -10.59 -0.06
CA VAL A 50 -2.14 -9.26 0.55
C VAL A 50 -2.79 -9.39 1.91
N VAL A 51 -2.05 -9.10 2.97
CA VAL A 51 -2.63 -8.98 4.32
C VAL A 51 -3.30 -7.61 4.45
N GLY A 52 -4.49 -7.47 3.86
CA GLY A 52 -5.20 -6.21 3.76
C GLY A 52 -6.41 -6.28 2.82
N THR A 53 -6.88 -5.13 2.39
CA THR A 53 -8.00 -4.98 1.44
C THR A 53 -7.46 -4.75 0.04
N ILE A 54 -8.08 -5.40 -0.95
CA ILE A 54 -7.83 -5.11 -2.36
C ILE A 54 -8.96 -4.22 -2.87
N THR A 55 -8.60 -3.09 -3.45
CA THR A 55 -9.54 -2.11 -4.01
C THR A 55 -9.56 -2.18 -5.53
N ASP A 56 -10.75 -2.02 -6.09
CA ASP A 56 -10.92 -1.87 -7.53
C ASP A 56 -10.26 -0.58 -8.04
N ASP A 57 -9.86 -0.59 -9.30
CA ASP A 57 -9.27 0.57 -9.98
C ASP A 57 -9.89 0.71 -11.36
N VAL A 58 -10.94 1.55 -11.44
CA VAL A 58 -11.76 1.79 -12.64
C VAL A 58 -10.97 2.25 -13.88
N ARG A 59 -9.71 2.66 -13.70
CA ARG A 59 -8.82 3.05 -14.80
C ARG A 59 -8.21 1.84 -15.53
N VAL A 60 -8.32 0.65 -14.96
CA VAL A 60 -7.83 -0.60 -15.56
C VAL A 60 -8.98 -1.25 -16.33
N GLN A 61 -8.81 -1.36 -17.64
CA GLN A 61 -9.81 -1.97 -18.53
C GLN A 61 -9.67 -3.50 -18.54
N GLU A 62 -8.45 -4.00 -18.63
CA GLU A 62 -8.17 -5.44 -18.71
C GLU A 62 -7.54 -5.97 -17.42
N VAL A 63 -8.21 -6.92 -16.80
CA VAL A 63 -7.71 -7.63 -15.62
C VAL A 63 -7.24 -9.02 -16.04
N PRO A 64 -5.92 -9.32 -15.96
CA PRO A 64 -5.44 -10.66 -16.27
C PRO A 64 -5.95 -11.66 -15.22
N LYS A 65 -6.00 -12.93 -15.60
CA LYS A 65 -6.38 -14.02 -14.68
C LYS A 65 -5.33 -14.16 -13.58
N LEU A 66 -5.65 -13.69 -12.38
CA LEU A 66 -4.76 -13.71 -11.22
C LEU A 66 -5.24 -14.69 -10.15
N LYS A 67 -4.30 -15.34 -9.46
CA LYS A 67 -4.54 -16.03 -8.19
C LYS A 67 -4.24 -15.06 -7.06
N VAL A 68 -5.23 -14.76 -6.22
CA VAL A 68 -5.13 -13.69 -5.23
C VAL A 68 -5.63 -14.16 -3.88
N CYS A 69 -4.88 -13.89 -2.81
CA CYS A 69 -5.29 -14.09 -1.43
C CYS A 69 -5.32 -12.76 -0.68
N ALA A 70 -6.45 -12.42 -0.05
CA ALA A 70 -6.56 -11.22 0.78
C ALA A 70 -7.61 -11.34 1.90
N LEU A 71 -7.64 -10.36 2.81
CA LEU A 71 -8.61 -10.35 3.92
C LEU A 71 -10.00 -9.87 3.47
N ARG A 72 -10.07 -8.92 2.53
CA ARG A 72 -11.32 -8.41 1.96
C ARG A 72 -11.13 -8.10 0.48
N ILE A 73 -12.03 -8.59 -0.37
CA ILE A 73 -12.04 -8.39 -1.82
C ILE A 73 -13.43 -7.94 -2.25
N LEU A 74 -13.49 -7.00 -3.22
CA LEU A 74 -14.75 -6.39 -3.69
C LEU A 74 -15.20 -6.92 -5.06
N ARG A 75 -14.28 -7.26 -5.97
CA ARG A 75 -14.50 -8.03 -7.21
C ARG A 75 -13.15 -8.16 -7.91
N ALA A 76 -12.72 -9.36 -8.30
CA ALA A 76 -11.51 -9.54 -9.11
C ALA A 76 -11.76 -10.64 -10.15
N GLY A 77 -11.32 -10.42 -11.39
CA GLY A 77 -11.48 -11.35 -12.52
C GLY A 77 -10.54 -12.56 -12.46
N GLY A 78 -10.55 -13.31 -11.36
CA GLY A 78 -9.63 -14.43 -11.13
C GLY A 78 -10.03 -15.35 -9.97
N LYS A 79 -9.10 -16.21 -9.54
CA LYS A 79 -9.32 -17.09 -8.37
C LYS A 79 -8.95 -16.35 -7.10
N ILE A 80 -9.92 -16.24 -6.21
CA ILE A 80 -9.79 -15.58 -4.90
C ILE A 80 -9.66 -16.66 -3.81
N PHE A 81 -8.66 -16.51 -2.96
CA PHE A 81 -8.39 -17.36 -1.81
C PHE A 81 -8.56 -16.58 -0.50
N THR A 82 -9.06 -17.26 0.51
CA THR A 82 -8.92 -16.82 1.91
C THR A 82 -7.57 -17.27 2.47
N PHE A 83 -7.16 -16.69 3.60
CA PHE A 83 -5.89 -17.09 4.24
C PHE A 83 -5.92 -18.54 4.73
N ASP A 84 -7.09 -19.08 5.09
CA ASP A 84 -7.23 -20.46 5.50
C ASP A 84 -7.08 -21.42 4.31
N GLN A 85 -7.66 -21.07 3.15
CA GLN A 85 -7.46 -21.83 1.92
C GLN A 85 -6.00 -21.76 1.44
N LEU A 86 -5.37 -20.59 1.54
CA LEU A 86 -3.95 -20.43 1.23
C LEU A 86 -3.06 -21.28 2.16
N ALA A 87 -3.44 -21.43 3.43
CA ALA A 87 -2.71 -22.27 4.38
C ALA A 87 -2.78 -23.76 4.03
N LEU A 88 -3.87 -24.22 3.41
CA LEU A 88 -4.01 -25.59 2.91
C LEU A 88 -3.23 -25.80 1.60
N ASP A 89 -3.35 -24.85 0.65
CA ASP A 89 -2.68 -24.93 -0.65
C ASP A 89 -1.15 -24.80 -0.54
N SER A 90 -0.70 -23.84 0.27
CA SER A 90 0.70 -23.44 0.36
C SER A 90 1.12 -23.20 1.82
N PRO A 91 1.23 -24.25 2.66
CA PRO A 91 1.47 -24.12 4.11
C PRO A 91 2.80 -23.46 4.46
N LYS A 92 3.80 -23.57 3.57
CA LYS A 92 5.11 -22.91 3.69
C LYS A 92 5.20 -21.57 2.93
N GLY A 93 4.17 -21.19 2.18
CA GLY A 93 4.15 -19.99 1.33
C GLY A 93 4.92 -20.14 0.01
N CYS A 94 5.19 -21.37 -0.45
CA CYS A 94 5.84 -21.63 -1.73
C CYS A 94 5.03 -21.04 -2.89
N GLY A 95 5.69 -20.47 -3.90
CA GLY A 95 4.99 -19.92 -5.07
C GLY A 95 4.11 -18.69 -4.78
N THR A 96 4.32 -18.00 -3.64
CA THR A 96 3.58 -16.78 -3.30
C THR A 96 4.38 -15.50 -3.52
N VAL A 97 3.69 -14.40 -3.77
CA VAL A 97 4.27 -13.05 -3.82
C VAL A 97 3.56 -12.19 -2.80
N LEU A 98 4.25 -11.89 -1.70
CA LEU A 98 3.70 -11.06 -0.63
C LEU A 98 3.77 -9.57 -0.98
N LEU A 99 2.61 -8.93 -1.12
CA LEU A 99 2.48 -7.53 -1.53
C LEU A 99 1.97 -6.66 -0.38
N SER A 100 2.16 -5.35 -0.51
CA SER A 100 1.63 -4.33 0.41
C SER A 100 1.25 -3.08 -0.37
N GLY A 101 0.17 -2.43 0.05
CA GLY A 101 -0.18 -1.09 -0.42
C GLY A 101 0.88 -0.04 -0.01
N PRO A 102 0.81 1.17 -0.59
CA PRO A 102 1.72 2.27 -0.25
C PRO A 102 1.45 2.79 1.17
N ARG A 103 2.39 2.53 2.09
CA ARG A 103 2.28 2.99 3.50
C ARG A 103 2.29 4.51 3.63
N ARG A 104 3.13 5.20 2.86
CA ARG A 104 3.26 6.67 2.87
C ARG A 104 2.29 7.39 1.92
N GLY A 105 1.27 6.70 1.39
CA GLY A 105 0.32 7.28 0.45
C GLY A 105 -0.73 8.21 1.06
N ARG A 106 -0.80 8.29 2.40
CA ARG A 106 -1.80 9.10 3.13
C ARG A 106 -1.40 10.57 3.17
N GLU A 107 -2.40 11.45 3.20
CA GLU A 107 -2.21 12.90 3.30
C GLU A 107 -1.41 13.33 4.55
N VAL A 108 -1.59 12.63 5.66
CA VAL A 108 -0.86 12.89 6.91
C VAL A 108 0.66 12.93 6.68
N TYR A 109 1.20 12.04 5.83
CA TYR A 109 2.64 12.02 5.55
C TYR A 109 3.13 13.20 4.71
N ARG A 110 2.24 13.95 4.04
CA ARG A 110 2.61 15.18 3.33
C ARG A 110 2.89 16.35 4.27
N HIS A 111 2.36 16.26 5.49
CA HIS A 111 2.58 17.26 6.55
C HIS A 111 3.76 16.90 7.46
N PHE A 112 4.34 15.71 7.28
CA PHE A 112 5.53 15.29 8.02
C PHE A 112 6.79 15.68 7.24
N GLY A 113 7.87 15.93 7.96
CA GLY A 113 9.17 16.28 7.39
C GLY A 113 9.73 17.56 8.00
N THR A 114 10.62 18.20 7.26
CA THR A 114 11.17 19.51 7.64
C THR A 114 10.06 20.55 7.77
N ALA A 115 10.22 21.50 8.68
CA ALA A 115 9.17 22.48 8.96
C ALA A 115 8.80 23.27 7.69
N PRO A 116 7.50 23.50 7.41
CA PRO A 116 7.10 24.31 6.28
C PRO A 116 7.71 25.71 6.36
N GLY A 117 8.51 26.09 5.37
CA GLY A 117 9.17 27.40 5.34
C GLY A 117 10.64 27.35 5.74
N THR A 118 11.25 26.19 5.99
CA THR A 118 12.73 26.10 5.90
C THR A 118 13.17 26.07 4.44
N PRO A 119 14.39 26.50 4.10
CA PRO A 119 14.91 26.42 2.74
C PRO A 119 14.78 25.01 2.15
N HIS A 120 14.37 24.91 0.89
CA HIS A 120 14.17 23.64 0.17
C HIS A 120 13.13 22.67 0.79
N SER A 121 12.29 23.14 1.72
CA SER A 121 11.19 22.33 2.26
C SER A 121 9.97 22.33 1.34
N HIS A 122 9.42 21.13 1.12
CA HIS A 122 8.17 20.93 0.37
C HIS A 122 7.04 20.37 1.23
N THR A 123 7.20 20.38 2.56
CA THR A 123 6.20 19.93 3.52
C THR A 123 4.94 20.78 3.41
N LYS A 124 3.79 20.11 3.28
CA LYS A 124 2.50 20.78 3.17
C LYS A 124 2.15 21.45 4.52
N PRO A 125 1.89 22.76 4.59
CA PRO A 125 1.43 23.39 5.82
C PRO A 125 -0.02 22.98 6.15
N TYR A 126 -0.38 23.06 7.42
CA TYR A 126 -1.77 22.93 7.87
C TYR A 126 -2.47 24.27 7.71
N VAL A 127 -3.35 24.38 6.72
CA VAL A 127 -4.09 25.61 6.42
C VAL A 127 -5.58 25.29 6.40
N ARG A 128 -6.41 26.13 7.03
CA ARG A 128 -7.86 25.92 7.12
C ARG A 128 -8.54 25.83 5.75
N SER A 129 -8.13 26.69 4.81
CA SER A 129 -8.64 26.74 3.45
C SER A 129 -7.51 26.99 2.46
N LYS A 130 -7.64 26.50 1.23
CA LYS A 130 -6.65 26.73 0.16
C LYS A 130 -7.14 27.84 -0.77
N GLY A 131 -6.37 28.91 -0.93
CA GLY A 131 -6.73 30.01 -1.83
C GLY A 131 -5.67 31.10 -1.91
N ARG A 132 -5.93 32.16 -2.71
CA ARG A 132 -4.99 33.29 -2.91
C ARG A 132 -4.61 33.98 -1.60
N LYS A 133 -5.59 34.11 -0.68
CA LYS A 133 -5.46 34.83 0.59
C LYS A 133 -4.91 33.97 1.74
N PHE A 134 -4.63 32.68 1.52
CA PHE A 134 -4.20 31.76 2.58
C PHE A 134 -2.75 31.33 2.38
N GLU A 135 -1.85 31.82 3.24
CA GLU A 135 -0.42 31.44 3.32
C GLU A 135 0.36 31.47 1.98
N ARG A 136 0.14 32.50 1.15
CA ARG A 136 0.86 32.73 -0.12
C ARG A 136 1.66 34.04 -0.19
N ALA A 137 1.73 34.78 0.92
CA ALA A 137 2.35 36.11 0.99
C ALA A 137 3.82 36.02 1.42
N ARG A 138 4.16 36.61 2.57
CA ARG A 138 5.52 36.64 3.11
C ARG A 138 6.08 35.22 3.30
N GLY A 139 7.35 35.01 2.95
CA GLY A 139 8.04 33.73 3.06
C GLY A 139 7.76 32.73 1.93
N ARG A 140 6.85 33.06 1.00
CA ARG A 140 6.52 32.21 -0.17
C ARG A 140 6.88 32.85 -1.51
N ARG A 141 7.15 34.16 -1.54
CA ARG A 141 7.41 34.93 -2.77
C ARG A 141 8.49 35.97 -2.50
N ALA A 142 9.44 36.09 -3.43
CA ALA A 142 10.55 37.05 -3.30
C ALA A 142 10.05 38.50 -3.22
N SER A 143 8.94 38.83 -3.89
CA SER A 143 8.35 40.17 -3.90
C SER A 143 7.71 40.61 -2.58
N ARG A 144 7.61 39.74 -1.56
CA ARG A 144 7.01 40.04 -0.26
C ARG A 144 7.94 39.59 0.86
N GLY A 145 8.99 40.37 1.10
CA GLY A 145 9.97 40.15 2.16
C GLY A 145 11.07 39.15 1.78
N TYR A 146 10.73 37.87 1.63
CA TYR A 146 11.68 36.82 1.24
C TYR A 146 10.95 35.56 0.73
N LYS A 147 11.70 34.67 0.08
CA LYS A 147 11.25 33.32 -0.30
C LYS A 147 12.26 32.30 0.18
N ASN A 148 11.77 31.33 0.95
CA ASN A 148 12.52 30.14 1.34
C ASN A 148 12.31 28.99 0.36
#